data_AF-A0A7K0F7B7-F1
#
_entry.id   AF-A0A7K0F7B7-F1
#
_cell.length_a   1.000
_cell.length_b   1.000
_cell.length_c   1.000
_cell.angle_alpha   90.00
_cell.angle_beta   90.00
_cell.angle_gamma   90.00
#
_symmetry.space_group_name_H-M   'P 1'
#
loop_
_entity.id
_entity.type
_entity.pdbx_description
1 polymer ?
#
loop_
_entity_poly.entity_id
_entity_poly.type
_entity_poly.pdbx_seq_one_letter_code
_entity_poly.pdbx_strand_id
1 'polypeptide(L)'
;MHWKSKNKIQRETTKLYLTELKGDEKMAREIRLQLGKKEYVLLDLETEFPAKIEYISLSNGGFNYTPGQGDQIIIYGKSKVLKILENSKKSDIINSQTVDELISMINEMTNLAFS
;
A
#
# COMPACT_ATOMS: atom_id res chain seq x y z
N MET A 1 12.12 -0.05 -9.15
CA MET A 1 12.53 -0.88 -7.98
C MET A 1 13.51 -1.99 -8.35
N HIS A 2 14.48 -2.34 -7.49
CA HIS A 2 15.35 -3.52 -7.69
C HIS A 2 14.62 -4.86 -7.47
N TRP A 3 14.95 -5.90 -8.26
CA TRP A 3 14.25 -7.20 -8.26
C TRP A 3 14.21 -7.89 -6.89
N LYS A 4 15.29 -7.81 -6.10
CA LYS A 4 15.32 -8.39 -4.74
C LYS A 4 14.29 -7.76 -3.81
N SER A 5 14.11 -6.44 -3.90
CA SER A 5 13.12 -5.71 -3.09
C SER A 5 11.70 -6.08 -3.53
N LYS A 6 11.46 -6.14 -4.84
CA LYS A 6 10.17 -6.57 -5.41
C LYS A 6 9.82 -7.98 -4.91
N ASN A 7 10.74 -8.93 -5.03
CA ASN A 7 10.55 -10.31 -4.57
C ASN A 7 10.31 -10.41 -3.06
N LYS A 8 11.05 -9.64 -2.25
CA LYS A 8 10.84 -9.60 -0.80
C LYS A 8 9.42 -9.14 -0.48
N ILE A 9 9.00 -7.99 -1.04
CA ILE A 9 7.66 -7.44 -0.83
C ILE A 9 6.59 -8.44 -1.26
N GLN A 10 6.70 -9.05 -2.43
CA GLN A 10 5.71 -9.98 -2.95
C GLN A 10 5.54 -11.23 -2.08
N ARG A 11 6.66 -11.74 -1.55
CA ARG A 11 6.66 -12.95 -0.72
C ARG A 11 6.31 -12.66 0.75
N GLU A 12 6.70 -11.52 1.28
CA GLU A 12 6.59 -11.27 2.73
C GLU A 12 5.39 -10.42 3.11
N THR A 13 4.73 -9.78 2.15
CA THR A 13 3.53 -8.97 2.43
C THR A 13 2.39 -9.86 2.92
N THR A 14 1.92 -9.58 4.13
CA THR A 14 0.83 -10.31 4.80
C THR A 14 -0.46 -9.53 4.87
N LYS A 15 -0.38 -8.20 4.89
CA LYS A 15 -1.53 -7.29 4.99
C LYS A 15 -1.31 -6.04 4.14
N LEU A 16 -2.42 -5.53 3.61
CA LEU A 16 -2.49 -4.31 2.82
C LEU A 16 -3.33 -3.30 3.58
N TYR A 17 -2.82 -2.09 3.72
CA TYR A 17 -3.51 -0.99 4.38
C TYR A 17 -3.56 0.18 3.42
N LEU A 18 -4.75 0.73 3.19
CA LEU A 18 -4.92 1.93 2.39
C LEU A 18 -5.16 3.13 3.30
N THR A 19 -4.59 4.26 2.90
CA THR A 19 -4.99 5.58 3.36
C THR A 19 -5.85 6.21 2.28
N GLU A 20 -7.09 6.54 2.64
CA GLU A 20 -8.05 7.13 1.72
C GLU A 20 -7.63 8.54 1.30
N LEU A 21 -8.01 8.94 0.09
CA LEU A 21 -7.80 10.29 -0.38
C LEU A 21 -8.78 11.24 0.33
N LYS A 22 -8.30 12.36 0.85
CA LYS A 22 -9.15 13.31 1.59
C LYS A 22 -10.33 13.77 0.73
N GLY A 23 -11.55 13.45 1.16
CA GLY A 23 -12.78 13.80 0.46
C GLY A 23 -13.30 12.75 -0.53
N ASP A 24 -12.60 11.62 -0.74
CA ASP A 24 -13.08 10.49 -1.53
C ASP A 24 -12.62 9.14 -0.94
N GLU A 25 -13.51 8.51 -0.18
CA GLU A 25 -13.31 7.20 0.47
C GLU A 25 -13.12 6.04 -0.55
N LYS A 26 -13.36 6.27 -1.85
CA LYS A 26 -13.16 5.27 -2.92
C LYS A 26 -11.83 5.44 -3.63
N MET A 27 -10.99 6.38 -3.21
CA MET A 27 -9.65 6.59 -3.71
C MET A 27 -8.65 6.47 -2.56
N ALA A 28 -7.42 6.10 -2.88
CA ALA A 28 -6.33 6.05 -1.94
C ALA A 28 -5.25 7.04 -2.32
N ARG A 29 -4.61 7.58 -1.31
CA ARG A 29 -3.40 8.41 -1.43
C ARG A 29 -2.14 7.58 -1.27
N GLU A 30 -2.16 6.65 -0.33
CA GLU A 30 -1.00 5.84 0.04
C GLU A 30 -1.42 4.40 0.31
N ILE A 31 -0.49 3.47 0.15
CA ILE A 31 -0.62 2.09 0.61
C ILE A 31 0.55 1.73 1.54
N ARG A 32 0.23 1.04 2.64
CA ARG A 32 1.23 0.38 3.48
C ARG A 32 1.16 -1.13 3.25
N LEU A 33 2.30 -1.72 2.91
CA LEU A 33 2.48 -3.15 2.71
C LEU A 33 3.18 -3.71 3.96
N GLN A 34 2.48 -4.47 4.79
CA GLN A 34 3.09 -5.04 5.99
C GLN A 34 3.83 -6.33 5.66
N LEU A 35 5.14 -6.36 5.92
CA LEU A 35 6.01 -7.52 5.74
C LEU A 35 6.12 -8.29 7.05
N GLY A 36 5.54 -9.48 7.09
CA GLY A 36 5.45 -10.28 8.32
C GLY A 36 4.85 -9.51 9.50
N LYS A 37 5.53 -9.50 10.65
CA LYS A 37 5.10 -8.79 11.88
C LYS A 37 5.99 -7.60 12.25
N LYS A 38 7.08 -7.36 11.52
CA LYS A 38 8.19 -6.53 12.00
C LYS A 38 8.39 -5.23 11.24
N GLU A 39 7.95 -5.16 9.98
CA GLU A 39 8.22 -3.98 9.15
C GLU A 39 7.09 -3.76 8.14
N TYR A 40 7.08 -2.57 7.54
CA TYR A 40 6.22 -2.25 6.42
C TYR A 40 6.94 -1.38 5.40
N VAL A 41 6.37 -1.33 4.20
CA VAL A 41 6.75 -0.40 3.13
C VAL A 41 5.59 0.56 2.90
N LEU A 42 5.87 1.86 2.83
CA LEU A 42 4.92 2.88 2.42
C LEU A 42 5.15 3.20 0.94
N LEU A 43 4.08 3.27 0.16
CA LEU A 43 4.12 3.77 -1.21
C LEU A 43 3.10 4.90 -1.34
N ASP A 44 3.61 6.08 -1.71
CA ASP A 44 2.80 7.25 -2.04
C ASP A 44 2.39 7.18 -3.52
N LEU A 45 1.09 7.20 -3.77
CA LEU A 45 0.53 7.06 -5.11
C LEU A 45 0.59 8.36 -5.91
N GLU A 46 0.88 9.50 -5.29
CA GLU A 46 1.07 10.79 -5.97
C GLU A 46 2.45 10.90 -6.64
N THR A 47 3.41 10.07 -6.20
CA THR A 47 4.81 10.12 -6.64
C THR A 47 5.17 8.99 -7.61
N GLU A 48 6.34 9.09 -8.26
CA GLU A 48 6.86 8.02 -9.11
C GLU A 48 7.16 6.74 -8.32
N PHE A 49 6.96 5.58 -8.97
CA PHE A 49 7.20 4.30 -8.34
C PHE A 49 8.66 4.16 -7.88
N PRO A 50 8.92 3.86 -6.59
CA PRO A 50 10.24 4.04 -6.03
C PRO A 50 11.30 3.11 -6.64
N ALA A 51 12.44 3.70 -7.01
CA ALA A 51 13.63 2.94 -7.40
C ALA A 51 14.23 2.18 -6.20
N LYS A 52 14.25 2.82 -5.02
CA LYS A 52 14.75 2.28 -3.75
C LYS A 52 13.63 2.28 -2.70
N ILE A 53 13.50 1.17 -1.98
CA ILE A 53 12.51 0.99 -0.93
C ILE A 53 13.10 1.29 0.44
N GLU A 54 12.35 2.04 1.24
CA GLU A 54 12.55 2.19 2.66
C GLU A 54 11.69 1.16 3.41
N TYR A 55 12.32 0.44 4.34
CA TYR A 55 11.64 -0.51 5.21
C TYR A 55 11.52 0.10 6.60
N ILE A 56 10.29 0.28 7.06
CA ILE A 56 9.99 0.98 8.30
C ILE A 56 9.61 -0.05 9.36
N SER A 57 10.24 0.03 10.54
CA SER A 57 9.99 -0.92 11.63
C SER A 57 8.61 -0.71 12.28
N LEU A 58 7.92 -1.83 12.57
CA LEU A 58 6.69 -1.89 13.37
C LEU A 58 6.97 -2.22 14.84
N SER A 59 8.25 -2.41 15.23
CA SER A 59 8.65 -2.84 16.58
C SER A 59 8.19 -1.91 17.71
N ASN A 60 7.85 -0.66 17.40
CA ASN A 60 7.44 0.35 18.39
C ASN A 60 5.92 0.47 18.58
N GLY A 61 5.13 -0.57 18.29
CA GLY A 61 3.69 -0.60 18.61
C GLY A 61 2.72 -0.68 17.43
N GLY A 62 3.20 -1.03 16.22
CA GLY A 62 2.35 -1.18 15.03
C GLY A 62 2.20 0.11 14.23
N PHE A 63 1.13 0.22 13.45
CA PHE A 63 0.80 1.44 12.71
C PHE A 63 0.25 2.48 13.69
N ASN A 64 1.00 3.57 13.90
CA ASN A 64 0.52 4.70 14.69
C ASN A 64 -0.62 5.39 13.91
N TYR A 65 -1.86 5.05 14.26
CA TYR A 65 -3.08 5.72 13.78
C TYR A 65 -3.79 6.33 14.97
N THR A 66 -4.06 7.63 14.90
CA THR A 66 -4.88 8.35 15.89
C THR A 66 -6.24 8.61 15.26
N PRO A 67 -7.30 7.86 15.66
CA PRO A 67 -8.65 8.09 15.17
C PRO A 67 -9.09 9.54 15.39
N GLY A 68 -9.59 10.20 14.33
CA GLY A 68 -10.10 11.58 14.40
C GLY A 68 -9.05 12.69 14.27
N GLN A 69 -7.76 12.37 14.13
CA GLN A 69 -6.69 13.34 13.88
C GLN A 69 -5.82 13.02 12.66
N GLY A 70 -5.69 11.74 12.27
CA GLY A 70 -4.96 11.29 11.09
C GLY A 70 -5.87 10.70 10.01
N ASP A 71 -5.33 10.52 8.81
CA ASP A 71 -6.04 9.87 7.72
C ASP A 71 -6.38 8.41 8.08
N GLN A 72 -7.60 7.97 7.77
CA GLN A 72 -8.09 6.65 8.18
C GLN A 72 -7.29 5.53 7.49
N ILE A 73 -6.68 4.66 8.32
CA ILE A 73 -5.98 3.46 7.84
C ILE A 73 -6.93 2.28 7.94
N ILE A 74 -7.27 1.67 6.79
CA ILE A 74 -8.23 0.56 6.74
C ILE A 74 -7.56 -0.69 6.16
N ILE A 75 -7.78 -1.83 6.83
CA ILE A 75 -7.39 -3.14 6.32
C ILE A 75 -8.44 -3.59 5.31
N TYR A 76 -8.00 -3.90 4.11
CA TYR A 76 -8.86 -4.37 3.04
C TYR A 76 -8.35 -5.69 2.46
N GLY A 77 -9.27 -6.57 2.07
CA GLY A 77 -8.94 -7.75 1.28
C GLY A 77 -8.40 -7.35 -0.10
N LYS A 78 -7.55 -8.21 -0.69
CA LYS A 78 -6.85 -7.97 -1.98
C LYS A 78 -7.76 -7.40 -3.06
N SER A 79 -8.95 -8.00 -3.27
CA SER A 79 -9.90 -7.56 -4.30
C SER A 79 -10.38 -6.12 -4.10
N LYS A 80 -10.70 -5.73 -2.84
CA LYS A 80 -11.13 -4.37 -2.53
C LYS A 80 -9.98 -3.37 -2.68
N VAL A 81 -8.76 -3.74 -2.30
CA VAL A 81 -7.56 -2.92 -2.51
C VAL A 81 -7.36 -2.63 -4.00
N LEU A 82 -7.37 -3.66 -4.83
CA LEU A 82 -7.20 -3.50 -6.28
C LEU A 82 -8.27 -2.58 -6.88
N LYS A 83 -9.53 -2.72 -6.43
CA LYS A 83 -10.63 -1.85 -6.88
C LYS A 83 -10.42 -0.38 -6.50
N ILE A 84 -9.97 -0.11 -5.27
CA ILE A 84 -9.69 1.26 -4.81
C ILE A 84 -8.50 1.85 -5.58
N LEU A 85 -7.44 1.07 -5.78
CA LEU A 85 -6.27 1.49 -6.57
C LEU A 85 -6.67 1.85 -8.01
N GLU A 86 -7.41 0.98 -8.70
CA GLU A 86 -7.91 1.27 -10.05
C GLU A 86 -8.77 2.53 -10.11
N ASN A 87 -9.61 2.76 -9.09
CA ASN A 87 -10.42 3.97 -9.05
C ASN A 87 -9.58 5.23 -8.80
N SER A 88 -8.49 5.12 -8.04
CA SER A 88 -7.58 6.22 -7.71
C SER A 88 -6.89 6.81 -8.94
N LYS A 89 -6.71 6.01 -10.01
CA LYS A 89 -6.15 6.46 -11.30
C LYS A 89 -6.96 7.57 -11.99
N LYS A 90 -8.21 7.80 -11.57
CA LYS A 90 -9.07 8.86 -12.09
C LYS A 90 -8.79 10.23 -11.48
N SER A 91 -8.01 10.29 -10.41
CA SER A 91 -7.63 11.53 -9.75
C SER A 91 -6.45 12.18 -10.46
N ASP A 92 -6.51 13.49 -10.65
CA ASP A 92 -5.47 14.25 -11.34
C ASP A 92 -4.14 14.34 -10.56
N ILE A 93 -4.18 14.09 -9.24
CA ILE A 93 -2.99 14.12 -8.37
C ILE A 93 -2.32 12.75 -8.21
N ILE A 94 -2.97 11.67 -8.69
CA ILE A 94 -2.44 10.31 -8.55
C ILE A 94 -1.64 9.94 -9.79
N ASN A 95 -0.43 9.42 -9.57
CA ASN A 95 0.40 8.90 -10.65
C ASN A 95 -0.13 7.52 -11.09
N SER A 96 -0.82 7.49 -12.21
CA SER A 96 -1.42 6.26 -12.76
C SER A 96 -0.40 5.16 -13.06
N GLN A 97 0.83 5.51 -13.45
CA GLN A 97 1.90 4.53 -13.69
C GLN A 97 2.35 3.88 -12.38
N THR A 98 2.49 4.65 -11.31
CA THR A 98 2.79 4.12 -9.97
C THR A 98 1.72 3.14 -9.51
N VAL A 99 0.45 3.46 -9.78
CA VAL A 99 -0.67 2.57 -9.48
C VAL A 99 -0.60 1.28 -10.30
N ASP A 100 -0.28 1.35 -11.59
CA ASP A 100 -0.14 0.15 -12.45
C ASP A 100 0.99 -0.77 -11.99
N GLU A 101 2.15 -0.22 -11.65
CA GLU A 101 3.28 -0.99 -11.10
C GLU A 101 2.92 -1.63 -9.76
N LEU A 102 2.20 -0.91 -8.90
CA LEU A 102 1.71 -1.43 -7.64
C LEU A 102 0.69 -2.56 -7.81
N ILE A 103 -0.27 -2.41 -8.72
CA ILE A 103 -1.28 -3.43 -9.02
C ILE A 103 -0.61 -4.71 -9.54
N SER A 104 0.34 -4.58 -10.47
CA SER A 104 1.17 -5.72 -10.93
C SER A 104 1.85 -6.41 -9.76
N MET A 105 2.48 -5.64 -8.87
CA MET A 105 3.17 -6.20 -7.70
C MET A 105 2.22 -6.91 -6.73
N ILE A 106 1.05 -6.34 -6.44
CA ILE A 106 0.03 -6.93 -5.54
C ILE A 106 -0.56 -8.20 -6.15
N ASN A 107 -0.78 -8.24 -7.46
CA ASN A 107 -1.30 -9.43 -8.12
C ASN A 107 -0.38 -10.64 -7.94
N GLU A 108 0.93 -10.41 -7.94
CA GLU A 108 1.98 -11.42 -7.73
C GLU A 108 2.23 -11.77 -6.24
N MET A 109 1.53 -11.15 -5.27
CA MET A 109 1.70 -11.48 -3.85
C MET A 109 1.11 -12.84 -3.48
N THR A 110 1.88 -13.64 -2.74
CA THR A 110 1.53 -15.03 -2.39
C THR A 110 1.04 -15.23 -0.96
N ASN A 111 1.41 -14.34 -0.04
CA ASN A 111 1.22 -14.52 1.41
C ASN A 111 0.14 -13.62 2.01
N LEU A 112 -0.71 -13.00 1.18
CA LEU A 112 -1.84 -12.22 1.65
C LEU A 112 -2.84 -13.17 2.34
N ALA A 113 -2.95 -13.04 3.67
CA ALA A 113 -3.96 -13.76 4.43
C ALA A 113 -5.33 -13.22 3.99
N PHE A 114 -6.10 -14.04 3.29
CA PHE A 114 -7.48 -13.72 2.95
C PHE A 114 -8.32 -13.73 4.24
N SER A 115 -8.78 -12.57 4.66
CA SER A 115 -9.87 -12.38 5.62
C SER A 115 -11.00 -11.63 4.95
#